data_AF-A0A519RLM9-F1
#
_entry.id   AF-A0A519RLM9-F1
#
_cell.length_a   1.000
_cell.length_b   1.000
_cell.length_c   1.000
_cell.angle_alpha   90.00
_cell.angle_beta   90.00
_cell.angle_gamma   90.00
#
_symmetry.space_group_name_H-M   'P 1'
#
loop_
_entity.id
_entity.type
_entity.pdbx_description
1 polymer ?
#
loop_
_entity_poly.entity_id
_entity_poly.type
_entity_poly.pdbx_seq_one_letter_code
_entity_poly.pdbx_strand_id
1 'polypeptide(L)'
;EKPSIIRKSRNSVAVLDGTESAEQMIALGEDIFRYFGLGCRNVSKLFVPKGYNFDAFFNGIFPYQDIIKYERYANNYDYNKAVFLMSNFKLLDNEFLTIKEDSSYASPISSVFYEFYEDLESLKTRLKADHGQIQCIVSKGIIEKSVPFGKTQSPELWDYADNVDTIAFLKNI
;
A
#
# COMPACT_ATOMS: atom_id res chain seq x y z
N GLU A 1 21.95 20.04 22.31
CA GLU A 1 21.66 19.15 21.16
C GLU A 1 20.68 19.85 20.23
N LYS A 2 20.78 19.69 18.91
CA LYS A 2 19.82 20.29 17.97
C LYS A 2 18.60 19.37 17.83
N PRO A 3 17.37 19.88 17.97
CA PRO A 3 16.19 19.08 17.66
C PRO A 3 16.22 18.67 16.17
N SER A 4 16.08 17.38 15.90
CA SER A 4 16.02 16.84 14.53
C SER A 4 14.79 15.97 14.38
N ILE A 5 14.04 16.18 13.29
CA ILE A 5 12.92 15.31 12.89
C ILE A 5 13.48 14.35 11.84
N ILE A 6 13.94 13.18 12.26
CA ILE A 6 14.31 12.10 11.34
C ILE A 6 13.08 11.22 11.16
N ARG A 7 12.52 11.25 9.94
CA ARG A 7 11.33 10.48 9.58
C ARG A 7 11.72 9.01 9.39
N LYS A 8 11.03 8.09 10.09
CA LYS A 8 11.16 6.64 9.87
C LYS A 8 10.47 6.25 8.55
N SER A 9 10.97 5.21 7.88
CA SER A 9 10.31 4.66 6.70
C SER A 9 8.95 4.07 7.10
N ARG A 10 7.89 4.55 6.47
CA ARG A 10 6.51 4.07 6.65
C ARG A 10 5.91 3.75 5.30
N ASN A 11 4.98 2.80 5.30
CA ASN A 11 4.34 2.31 4.08
C ASN A 11 2.82 2.39 4.22
N SER A 12 2.11 2.44 3.11
CA SER A 12 0.65 2.44 3.12
C SER A 12 0.11 1.06 2.83
N VAL A 13 -0.99 0.73 3.48
CA VAL A 13 -1.62 -0.58 3.39
C VAL A 13 -3.08 -0.42 3.01
N ALA A 14 -3.64 -1.36 2.27
CA ALA A 14 -5.08 -1.45 2.06
C ALA A 14 -5.65 -2.68 2.77
N VAL A 15 -6.84 -2.53 3.34
CA VAL A 15 -7.62 -3.64 3.90
C VAL A 15 -8.85 -3.83 3.02
N LEU A 16 -8.96 -5.03 2.46
CA LEU A 16 -10.06 -5.43 1.58
C LEU A 16 -10.89 -6.51 2.27
N ASP A 17 -12.21 -6.49 2.08
CA ASP A 17 -13.15 -7.47 2.63
C ASP A 17 -13.84 -8.35 1.56
N GLY A 18 -13.61 -8.08 0.27
CA GLY A 18 -14.21 -8.82 -0.84
C GLY A 18 -15.55 -8.27 -1.32
N THR A 19 -16.04 -7.19 -0.71
CA THR A 19 -17.29 -6.50 -1.10
C THR A 19 -17.04 -5.19 -1.83
N GLU A 20 -15.80 -4.94 -2.25
CA GLU A 20 -15.43 -3.73 -2.97
C GLU A 20 -16.07 -3.69 -4.36
N SER A 21 -16.48 -2.49 -4.74
CA SER A 21 -16.98 -2.20 -6.09
C SER A 21 -15.84 -2.10 -7.10
N ALA A 22 -16.17 -2.23 -8.38
CA ALA A 22 -15.20 -2.08 -9.47
C ALA A 22 -14.53 -0.69 -9.42
N GLU A 23 -15.31 0.36 -9.13
CA GLU A 23 -14.81 1.74 -9.02
C GLU A 23 -13.81 1.87 -7.86
N GLN A 24 -14.03 1.18 -6.75
CA GLN A 24 -13.10 1.16 -5.62
C GLN A 24 -11.79 0.44 -5.97
N MET A 25 -11.86 -0.66 -6.73
CA MET A 25 -10.64 -1.36 -7.19
C MET A 25 -9.86 -0.52 -8.20
N ILE A 26 -10.54 0.22 -9.09
CA ILE A 26 -9.89 1.20 -9.98
C ILE A 26 -9.23 2.32 -9.17
N ALA A 27 -9.91 2.83 -8.15
CA ALA A 27 -9.36 3.85 -7.27
C ALA A 27 -8.17 3.33 -6.44
N LEU A 28 -8.17 2.06 -6.03
CA LEU A 28 -7.02 1.42 -5.39
C LEU A 28 -5.81 1.37 -6.33
N GLY A 29 -6.03 1.17 -7.63
CA GLY A 29 -4.97 1.27 -8.64
C GLY A 29 -4.26 2.63 -8.61
N GLU A 30 -4.98 3.74 -8.45
CA GLU A 30 -4.37 5.07 -8.29
C GLU A 30 -3.47 5.12 -7.04
N ASP A 31 -3.94 4.56 -5.92
CA ASP A 31 -3.14 4.51 -4.69
C ASP A 31 -1.87 3.65 -4.83
N ILE A 32 -1.88 2.63 -5.69
CA ILE A 32 -0.73 1.77 -5.95
C ILE A 32 0.25 2.44 -6.93
N PHE A 33 -0.23 2.87 -8.09
CA PHE A 33 0.61 3.22 -9.23
C PHE A 33 0.99 4.70 -9.32
N ARG A 34 0.31 5.59 -8.61
CA ARG A 34 0.67 7.01 -8.63
C ARG A 34 2.14 7.20 -8.27
N TYR A 35 2.85 8.02 -9.04
CA TYR A 35 4.30 8.19 -8.92
C TYR A 35 5.08 6.86 -9.01
N PHE A 36 4.59 5.91 -9.81
CA PHE A 36 5.20 4.60 -10.04
C PHE A 36 5.31 3.71 -8.79
N GLY A 37 4.54 3.98 -7.74
CA GLY A 37 4.64 3.24 -6.47
C GLY A 37 5.84 3.61 -5.60
N LEU A 38 6.51 4.74 -5.89
CA LEU A 38 7.74 5.16 -5.20
C LEU A 38 7.50 5.87 -3.85
N GLY A 39 6.26 6.25 -3.54
CA GLY A 39 5.94 7.06 -2.38
C GLY A 39 5.58 6.24 -1.14
N CYS A 40 5.89 6.76 0.05
CA CYS A 40 5.41 6.20 1.33
C CYS A 40 3.88 6.15 1.47
N ARG A 41 3.17 6.93 0.64
CA ARG A 41 1.70 6.97 0.52
C ARG A 41 1.15 6.01 -0.54
N ASN A 42 2.02 5.35 -1.30
CA ASN A 42 1.57 4.30 -2.20
C ASN A 42 1.26 3.03 -1.41
N VAL A 43 0.19 2.36 -1.81
CA VAL A 43 -0.18 1.08 -1.20
C VAL A 43 0.80 0.01 -1.67
N SER A 44 1.55 -0.53 -0.71
CA SER A 44 2.55 -1.59 -0.94
C SER A 44 2.14 -2.92 -0.31
N LYS A 45 1.10 -2.93 0.54
CA LYS A 45 0.59 -4.14 1.17
C LYS A 45 -0.93 -4.20 1.19
N LEU A 46 -1.49 -5.37 0.94
CA LEU A 46 -2.91 -5.69 1.05
C LEU A 46 -3.15 -6.66 2.21
N PHE A 47 -4.16 -6.38 3.02
CA PHE A 47 -4.75 -7.33 3.95
C PHE A 47 -6.08 -7.81 3.36
N VAL A 48 -6.23 -9.12 3.17
CA VAL A 48 -7.40 -9.72 2.52
C VAL A 48 -7.94 -10.87 3.36
N PRO A 49 -9.25 -11.17 3.35
CA PRO A 49 -9.80 -12.30 4.11
C PRO A 49 -9.29 -13.64 3.55
N LYS A 50 -9.23 -14.67 4.38
CA LYS A 50 -8.92 -16.03 3.89
C LYS A 50 -9.83 -16.43 2.72
N GLY A 51 -9.22 -16.91 1.64
CA GLY A 51 -9.94 -17.31 0.43
C GLY A 51 -10.33 -16.16 -0.50
N TYR A 52 -9.78 -14.95 -0.29
CA TYR A 52 -10.01 -13.82 -1.18
C TYR A 52 -9.63 -14.13 -2.64
N ASN A 53 -10.51 -13.75 -3.57
CA ASN A 53 -10.27 -13.86 -5.00
C ASN A 53 -9.72 -12.52 -5.54
N PHE A 54 -8.52 -12.57 -6.12
CA PHE A 54 -7.84 -11.40 -6.70
C PHE A 54 -8.34 -10.99 -8.10
N ASP A 55 -9.30 -11.71 -8.70
CA ASP A 55 -9.85 -11.37 -10.03
C ASP A 55 -10.42 -9.94 -10.05
N ALA A 56 -11.22 -9.57 -9.04
CA ALA A 56 -11.79 -8.22 -8.93
C ALA A 56 -10.70 -7.15 -8.78
N PHE A 57 -9.65 -7.46 -8.00
CA PHE A 57 -8.49 -6.59 -7.85
C PHE A 57 -7.76 -6.40 -9.18
N PHE A 58 -7.40 -7.48 -9.86
CA PHE A 58 -6.68 -7.44 -11.14
C PHE A 58 -7.46 -6.71 -12.22
N ASN A 59 -8.76 -6.96 -12.33
CA ASN A 59 -9.64 -6.25 -13.26
C ASN A 59 -9.69 -4.75 -12.96
N GLY A 60 -9.76 -4.38 -11.67
CA GLY A 60 -9.77 -2.98 -11.27
C GLY A 60 -8.47 -2.23 -11.54
N ILE A 61 -7.32 -2.91 -11.44
CA ILE A 61 -6.02 -2.29 -11.74
C ILE A 61 -5.62 -2.31 -13.22
N PHE A 62 -6.32 -3.07 -14.05
CA PHE A 62 -6.04 -3.19 -15.49
C PHE A 62 -5.98 -1.85 -16.27
N PRO A 63 -6.78 -0.81 -15.94
CA PRO A 63 -6.66 0.51 -16.58
C PRO A 63 -5.28 1.15 -16.44
N TYR A 64 -4.46 0.73 -15.47
CA TYR A 64 -3.12 1.27 -15.22
C TYR A 64 -2.00 0.50 -15.93
N GLN A 65 -2.32 -0.53 -16.74
CA GLN A 65 -1.33 -1.39 -17.41
C GLN A 65 -0.28 -0.64 -18.22
N ASP A 66 -0.63 0.53 -18.76
CA ASP A 66 0.25 1.37 -19.57
C ASP A 66 1.50 1.85 -18.83
N ILE A 67 1.53 1.73 -17.50
CA ILE A 67 2.74 1.96 -16.70
C ILE A 67 3.92 1.08 -17.13
N ILE A 68 3.66 -0.10 -17.70
CA ILE A 68 4.72 -0.99 -18.18
C ILE A 68 5.45 -0.42 -19.40
N LYS A 69 4.86 0.53 -20.12
CA LYS A 69 5.49 1.19 -21.27
C LYS A 69 6.66 2.09 -20.85
N TYR A 70 6.78 2.41 -19.57
CA TYR A 70 7.90 3.18 -19.04
C TYR A 70 9.08 2.25 -18.71
N GLU A 71 10.17 2.40 -19.47
CA GLU A 71 11.35 1.53 -19.40
C GLU A 71 11.89 1.30 -17.98
N ARG A 72 11.97 2.36 -17.16
CA ARG A 72 12.43 2.23 -15.77
C ARG A 72 11.52 1.37 -14.91
N TYR A 73 10.20 1.45 -15.12
CA TYR A 73 9.24 0.63 -14.40
C TYR A 73 9.30 -0.82 -14.89
N ALA A 74 9.33 -1.04 -16.21
CA ALA A 74 9.49 -2.37 -16.80
C ALA A 74 10.74 -3.10 -16.29
N ASN A 75 11.87 -2.39 -16.22
CA ASN A 75 13.11 -2.97 -15.69
C ASN A 75 12.97 -3.40 -14.21
N ASN A 76 12.22 -2.66 -13.39
CA ASN A 76 11.93 -3.07 -12.02
C ASN A 76 11.00 -4.29 -11.98
N TYR A 77 10.01 -4.35 -12.86
CA TYR A 77 9.09 -5.49 -12.98
C TYR A 77 9.83 -6.77 -13.34
N ASP A 78 10.62 -6.75 -14.42
CA ASP A 78 11.38 -7.93 -14.85
C ASP A 78 12.38 -8.38 -13.79
N TYR A 79 13.09 -7.43 -13.16
CA TYR A 79 14.05 -7.73 -12.10
C TYR A 79 13.37 -8.38 -10.88
N ASN A 80 12.33 -7.76 -10.33
CA ASN A 80 11.68 -8.28 -9.12
C ASN A 80 10.97 -9.60 -9.38
N LYS A 81 10.32 -9.75 -10.54
CA LYS A 81 9.73 -11.02 -10.98
C LYS A 81 10.77 -12.13 -11.05
N ALA A 82 11.94 -11.87 -11.66
CA ALA A 82 13.02 -12.85 -11.70
C ALA A 82 13.52 -13.22 -10.29
N VAL A 83 13.71 -12.24 -9.41
CA VAL A 83 14.12 -12.47 -8.01
C VAL A 83 13.13 -13.36 -7.26
N PHE A 84 11.82 -13.12 -7.42
CA PHE A 84 10.80 -13.93 -6.76
C PHE A 84 10.72 -15.36 -7.32
N LEU A 85 10.81 -15.52 -8.63
CA LEU A 85 10.81 -16.84 -9.28
C LEU A 85 12.04 -17.67 -8.89
N MET A 86 13.24 -17.06 -8.88
CA MET A 86 14.48 -17.74 -8.45
C MET A 86 14.42 -18.19 -6.98
N SER A 87 13.68 -17.46 -6.15
CA SER A 87 13.48 -17.78 -4.74
C SER A 87 12.34 -18.78 -4.50
N ASN A 88 11.74 -19.33 -5.57
CA ASN A 88 10.65 -20.30 -5.54
C ASN A 88 9.41 -19.80 -4.76
N PHE A 89 9.16 -18.49 -4.79
CA PHE A 89 7.95 -17.91 -4.22
C PHE A 89 6.76 -18.10 -5.18
N LYS A 90 5.59 -18.42 -4.63
CA LYS A 90 4.33 -18.33 -5.37
C LYS A 90 3.98 -16.86 -5.53
N LEU A 91 3.72 -16.45 -6.77
CA LEU A 91 3.30 -15.10 -7.11
C LEU A 91 2.12 -15.17 -8.07
N LEU A 92 1.22 -14.20 -7.94
CA LEU A 92 0.22 -13.93 -8.97
C LEU A 92 0.74 -12.74 -9.79
N ASP A 93 0.46 -12.76 -11.08
CA ASP A 93 1.07 -11.86 -12.05
C ASP A 93 0.03 -11.44 -13.08
N ASN A 94 0.07 -10.17 -13.47
CA ASN A 94 -0.78 -9.60 -14.51
C ASN A 94 0.01 -8.83 -15.58
N GLU A 95 1.28 -9.17 -15.78
CA GLU A 95 2.19 -8.60 -16.80
C GLU A 95 2.67 -7.16 -16.55
N PHE A 96 2.21 -6.50 -15.49
CA PHE A 96 2.72 -5.18 -15.08
C PHE A 96 2.78 -4.97 -13.55
N LEU A 97 2.24 -5.90 -12.79
CA LEU A 97 2.29 -5.96 -11.33
C LEU A 97 2.39 -7.42 -10.90
N THR A 98 3.28 -7.71 -9.95
CA THR A 98 3.30 -8.99 -9.24
C THR A 98 2.70 -8.84 -7.85
N ILE A 99 1.99 -9.86 -7.36
CA ILE A 99 1.58 -9.93 -5.96
C ILE A 99 2.08 -11.21 -5.31
N LYS A 100 2.58 -11.06 -4.08
CA LYS A 100 3.26 -12.11 -3.33
C LYS A 100 2.77 -12.10 -1.88
N GLU A 101 2.56 -13.27 -1.31
CA GLU A 101 2.27 -13.39 0.11
C GLU A 101 3.53 -13.07 0.93
N ASP A 102 3.49 -12.02 1.75
CA ASP A 102 4.62 -11.59 2.56
C ASP A 102 4.15 -10.74 3.75
N SER A 103 4.77 -10.95 4.92
CA SER A 103 4.44 -10.22 6.14
C SER A 103 5.00 -8.78 6.16
N SER A 104 5.99 -8.50 5.30
CA SER A 104 6.62 -7.18 5.18
C SER A 104 5.63 -6.10 4.72
N TYR A 105 5.82 -4.88 5.20
CA TYR A 105 5.02 -3.71 4.80
C TYR A 105 5.51 -3.03 3.52
N ALA A 106 6.81 -3.09 3.26
CA ALA A 106 7.43 -2.49 2.08
C ALA A 106 7.55 -3.55 0.98
N SER A 107 6.83 -3.36 -0.11
CA SER A 107 7.03 -4.12 -1.35
C SER A 107 7.95 -3.34 -2.29
N PRO A 108 8.75 -4.03 -3.13
CA PRO A 108 9.51 -3.36 -4.17
C PRO A 108 8.55 -2.80 -5.23
N ILE A 109 9.04 -1.84 -6.02
CA ILE A 109 8.32 -1.30 -7.19
C ILE A 109 7.80 -2.45 -8.04
N SER A 110 6.63 -2.26 -8.67
CA SER A 110 5.96 -3.27 -9.52
C SER A 110 5.55 -4.55 -8.80
N SER A 111 5.58 -4.53 -7.48
CA SER A 111 5.13 -5.62 -6.63
C SER A 111 4.27 -5.09 -5.50
N VAL A 112 3.25 -5.84 -5.09
CA VAL A 112 2.46 -5.55 -3.89
C VAL A 112 2.41 -6.81 -3.03
N PHE A 113 2.68 -6.66 -1.75
CA PHE A 113 2.58 -7.78 -0.82
C PHE A 113 1.16 -7.97 -0.35
N TYR A 114 0.78 -9.20 -0.05
CA TYR A 114 -0.50 -9.47 0.59
C TYR A 114 -0.35 -10.40 1.77
N GLU A 115 -1.32 -10.35 2.67
CA GLU A 115 -1.42 -11.25 3.80
C GLU A 115 -2.89 -11.52 4.13
N PHE A 116 -3.19 -12.77 4.48
CA PHE A 116 -4.53 -13.14 4.89
C PHE A 116 -4.82 -12.72 6.32
N TYR A 117 -6.05 -12.26 6.59
CA TYR A 117 -6.59 -12.14 7.93
C TYR A 117 -7.80 -13.06 8.12
N GLU A 118 -8.00 -13.52 9.35
CA GLU A 118 -9.15 -14.34 9.74
C GLU A 118 -10.24 -13.50 10.41
N ASP A 119 -9.82 -12.61 11.31
CA ASP A 119 -10.70 -11.81 12.15
C ASP A 119 -10.33 -10.33 12.06
N LEU A 120 -11.33 -9.48 11.87
CA LEU A 120 -11.13 -8.05 11.69
C LEU A 120 -10.63 -7.37 12.97
N GLU A 121 -11.04 -7.84 14.15
CA GLU A 121 -10.59 -7.28 15.43
C GLU A 121 -9.11 -7.60 15.69
N SER A 122 -8.67 -8.80 15.32
CA SER A 122 -7.25 -9.18 15.35
C SER A 122 -6.42 -8.29 14.42
N LEU A 123 -6.92 -8.01 13.21
CA LEU A 123 -6.26 -7.13 12.25
C LEU A 123 -6.19 -5.69 12.77
N LYS A 124 -7.29 -5.16 13.32
CA LYS A 124 -7.31 -3.82 13.94
C LYS A 124 -6.28 -3.70 15.07
N THR A 125 -6.17 -4.73 15.90
CA THR A 125 -5.19 -4.77 17.00
C THR A 125 -3.76 -4.74 16.46
N ARG A 126 -3.48 -5.53 15.42
CA ARG A 126 -2.17 -5.52 14.74
C ARG A 126 -1.84 -4.18 14.10
N LEU A 127 -2.77 -3.59 13.35
CA LEU A 127 -2.57 -2.29 12.70
C LEU A 127 -2.32 -1.17 13.73
N LYS A 128 -2.96 -1.24 14.90
CA LYS A 128 -2.69 -0.32 16.02
C LYS A 128 -1.29 -0.51 16.59
N ALA A 129 -0.84 -1.76 16.78
CA ALA A 129 0.51 -2.06 17.25
C ALA A 129 1.60 -1.62 16.24
N ASP A 130 1.32 -1.80 14.95
CA ASP A 130 2.23 -1.49 13.85
C ASP A 130 2.10 -0.04 13.33
N HIS A 131 1.36 0.84 14.03
CA HIS A 131 1.12 2.22 13.60
C HIS A 131 2.42 3.00 13.29
N GLY A 132 3.54 2.67 13.95
CA GLY A 132 4.84 3.29 13.67
C GLY A 132 5.43 2.95 12.29
N GLN A 133 4.96 1.88 11.64
CA GLN A 133 5.39 1.41 10.32
C GLN A 133 4.43 1.82 9.21
N ILE A 134 3.23 2.30 9.57
CA ILE A 134 2.12 2.54 8.65
C ILE A 134 1.92 4.05 8.46
N GLN A 135 1.84 4.47 7.20
CA GLN A 135 1.61 5.87 6.84
C GLN A 135 0.12 6.18 6.71
N CYS A 136 -0.62 5.34 6.02
CA CYS A 136 -2.07 5.37 5.99
C CYS A 136 -2.64 3.97 5.75
N ILE A 137 -3.88 3.79 6.16
CA ILE A 137 -4.66 2.57 5.97
C ILE A 137 -5.79 2.91 5.01
N VAL A 138 -5.86 2.25 3.87
CA VAL A 138 -6.93 2.41 2.89
C VAL A 138 -7.99 1.34 3.14
N SER A 139 -9.26 1.72 3.24
CA SER A 139 -10.34 0.74 3.36
C SER A 139 -11.71 1.32 3.00
N LYS A 140 -12.73 0.48 2.89
CA LYS A 140 -14.14 0.87 2.74
C LYS A 140 -14.80 1.31 4.06
N GLY A 141 -14.03 1.90 4.98
CA GLY A 141 -14.51 2.29 6.31
C GLY A 141 -14.62 1.14 7.31
N ILE A 142 -14.05 -0.03 7.00
CA ILE A 142 -13.98 -1.18 7.92
C ILE A 142 -12.92 -0.97 9.03
N ILE A 143 -11.93 -0.12 8.78
CA ILE A 143 -10.93 0.31 9.76
C ILE A 143 -11.19 1.77 10.14
N GLU A 144 -11.17 2.07 11.43
CA GLU A 144 -11.28 3.43 11.95
C GLU A 144 -10.16 4.33 11.41
N LYS A 145 -10.50 5.58 11.05
CA LYS A 145 -9.57 6.56 10.46
C LYS A 145 -8.85 6.06 9.19
N SER A 146 -9.47 5.14 8.46
CA SER A 146 -8.98 4.76 7.14
C SER A 146 -9.27 5.84 6.10
N VAL A 147 -8.39 5.90 5.10
CA VAL A 147 -8.51 6.77 3.94
C VAL A 147 -9.35 6.05 2.88
N PRO A 148 -10.27 6.74 2.18
CA PRO A 148 -10.97 6.17 1.05
C PRO A 148 -10.01 5.78 -0.09
N PHE A 149 -10.39 4.80 -0.91
CA PHE A 149 -9.64 4.43 -2.10
C PHE A 149 -9.44 5.63 -3.06
N GLY A 150 -8.24 5.73 -3.65
CA GLY A 150 -7.82 6.78 -4.57
C GLY A 150 -7.46 8.10 -3.90
N LYS A 151 -7.35 8.14 -2.56
CA LYS A 151 -7.15 9.37 -1.78
C LYS A 151 -5.87 9.38 -0.95
N THR A 152 -5.01 8.37 -1.03
CA THR A 152 -3.80 8.33 -0.20
C THR A 152 -2.87 9.54 -0.40
N GLN A 153 -2.87 10.11 -1.60
CA GLN A 153 -2.04 11.24 -2.00
C GLN A 153 -2.69 12.62 -1.75
N SER A 154 -3.87 12.67 -1.15
CA SER A 154 -4.59 13.91 -0.81
C SER A 154 -4.79 14.00 0.71
N PRO A 155 -3.73 14.27 1.50
CA PRO A 155 -3.85 14.38 2.95
C PRO A 155 -4.74 15.56 3.35
N GLU A 156 -5.52 15.37 4.40
CA GLU A 156 -6.32 16.45 4.97
C GLU A 156 -5.44 17.43 5.77
N LEU A 157 -5.96 18.63 6.05
CA LEU A 157 -5.23 19.71 6.73
C LEU A 157 -4.66 19.31 8.10
N TRP A 158 -5.26 18.32 8.77
CA TRP A 158 -4.84 17.82 10.09
C TRP A 158 -4.02 16.51 10.02
N ASP A 159 -3.73 15.99 8.83
CA ASP A 159 -2.86 14.82 8.64
C ASP A 159 -1.37 15.23 8.71
N TYR A 160 -0.98 15.76 9.88
CA TYR A 160 0.39 16.15 10.16
C TYR A 160 1.33 14.94 10.04
N ALA A 161 2.51 15.15 9.44
CA ALA A 161 3.55 14.15 9.42
C ALA A 161 3.89 13.71 10.85
N ASP A 162 3.80 12.41 11.12
CA ASP A 162 4.09 11.81 12.42
C ASP A 162 3.22 12.30 13.59
N ASN A 163 2.07 12.94 13.32
CA ASN A 163 1.20 13.57 14.34
C ASN A 163 1.94 14.61 15.21
N VAL A 164 3.06 15.14 14.70
CA VAL A 164 3.85 16.20 15.34
C VAL A 164 3.36 17.52 14.78
N ASP A 165 2.91 18.42 15.66
CA ASP A 165 2.58 19.79 15.28
C ASP A 165 3.87 20.49 14.83
N THR A 166 4.04 20.58 13.51
CA THR A 166 5.18 21.21 12.87
C THR A 166 5.28 22.70 13.23
N ILE A 167 4.16 23.37 13.52
CA ILE A 167 4.14 24.76 13.97
C ILE A 167 4.66 24.85 15.40
N ALA A 168 4.26 23.92 16.28
CA ALA A 168 4.79 23.85 17.65
C ALA A 168 6.30 23.51 17.67
N PHE A 169 6.77 22.64 16.77
CA PHE A 169 8.19 22.35 16.63
C PHE A 169 8.99 23.59 16.18
N LEU A 170 8.54 24.29 15.14
CA LEU A 170 9.21 25.48 14.63
C LEU A 170 9.27 26.64 15.65
N LYS A 171 8.31 26.71 16.59
CA LYS A 171 8.32 27.69 17.68
C LYS A 171 9.39 27.41 18.76
N ASN A 172 9.95 26.20 18.80
CA ASN A 172 10.92 25.76 19.79
C ASN A 172 12.35 25.63 19.23
N ILE A 173 12.62 26.19 18.05
CA ILE A 173 13.96 26.38 17.45
C ILE A 173 14.43 27.80 17.73
#